data_AF-A0A1H7DCN2-F1
#
_entry.id   AF-A0A1H7DCN2-F1
#
_cell.length_a   1.000
_cell.length_b   1.000
_cell.length_c   1.000
_cell.angle_alpha   90.00
_cell.angle_beta   90.00
_cell.angle_gamma   90.00
#
_symmetry.space_group_name_H-M   'P 1'
#
loop_
_entity.id
_entity.type
_entity.pdbx_description
1 polymer ?
#
loop_
_entity_poly.entity_id
_entity_poly.type
_entity_poly.pdbx_seq_one_letter_code
_entity_poly.pdbx_strand_id
1 'polypeptide(L)'
;MSSNQIDSRARPSAEAAYREAFERLKQGHPERLPEGTPVSQNNVAREAGSDPSALRKSRFPGLIADIQRYLATRVDRHPPSRSQTLQSQRRRNRNLRDRIEDLTKQRDAVACLLNEANAKILELSDRVAELEAKLPSNLTPIPRR
;
A
#
# COMPACT_ATOMS: atom_id res chain seq x y z
N MET A 1 -45.07 47.55 -21.81
CA MET A 1 -45.15 46.59 -22.94
C MET A 1 -43.71 46.23 -23.29
N SER A 2 -43.05 45.37 -22.50
CA SER A 2 -42.95 43.91 -22.72
C SER A 2 -42.72 43.55 -24.18
N SER A 3 -41.48 43.24 -24.54
CA SER A 3 -41.04 41.84 -24.71
C SER A 3 -39.63 41.81 -25.28
N ASN A 4 -38.68 41.50 -24.39
CA ASN A 4 -37.33 41.12 -24.73
C ASN A 4 -37.37 39.63 -25.16
N GLN A 5 -37.52 39.35 -26.45
CA GLN A 5 -37.38 38.00 -27.00
C GLN A 5 -35.90 37.77 -27.34
N ILE A 6 -35.16 37.25 -26.36
CA ILE A 6 -33.87 36.59 -26.61
C ILE A 6 -34.19 35.12 -26.85
N ASP A 7 -34.55 34.79 -28.07
CA ASP A 7 -34.51 33.41 -28.56
C ASP A 7 -33.05 33.03 -28.82
N SER A 8 -32.35 32.61 -27.76
CA SER A 8 -31.08 31.90 -27.88
C SER A 8 -31.30 30.44 -27.49
N ARG A 9 -31.72 29.60 -28.45
CA ARG A 9 -31.40 28.16 -28.43
C ARG A 9 -29.88 28.00 -28.63
N ALA A 10 -29.11 28.53 -27.70
CA ALA A 10 -27.67 28.34 -27.64
C ALA A 10 -27.46 26.86 -27.33
N ARG A 11 -26.90 26.11 -28.29
CA ARG A 11 -26.39 24.77 -28.00
C ARG A 11 -25.53 24.89 -26.73
N PRO A 12 -25.74 24.05 -25.71
CA PRO A 12 -24.90 24.11 -24.52
C PRO A 12 -23.44 24.05 -24.97
N SER A 13 -22.61 24.95 -24.44
CA SER A 13 -21.18 24.92 -24.71
C SER A 13 -20.65 23.52 -24.41
N ALA A 14 -19.71 23.02 -25.22
CA ALA A 14 -19.15 21.69 -25.04
C ALA A 14 -18.68 21.45 -23.59
N GLU A 15 -18.16 22.49 -22.93
CA GLU A 15 -17.78 22.45 -21.52
C GLU A 15 -18.95 22.20 -20.57
N ALA A 16 -20.11 22.81 -20.82
CA ALA A 16 -21.31 22.60 -20.03
C ALA A 16 -21.82 21.16 -20.17
N ALA A 17 -21.82 20.62 -21.39
CA ALA A 17 -22.20 19.24 -21.65
C ALA A 17 -21.28 18.24 -20.93
N TYR A 18 -19.96 18.49 -20.91
CA TYR A 18 -19.02 17.65 -20.16
C TYR A 18 -19.18 17.78 -18.64
N ARG A 19 -19.49 18.97 -18.12
CA ARG A 19 -19.76 19.17 -16.68
C ARG A 19 -21.02 18.43 -16.25
N GLU A 20 -22.08 18.51 -17.03
CA GLU A 20 -23.33 17.82 -16.74
C GLU A 20 -23.16 16.30 -16.77
N ALA A 21 -22.45 15.79 -17.79
CA ALA A 21 -22.07 14.38 -17.89
C ALA A 21 -21.22 13.92 -16.69
N PHE A 22 -20.31 14.77 -16.21
CA PHE A 22 -19.53 14.50 -15.00
C PHE A 22 -20.42 14.39 -13.77
N GLU A 23 -21.37 15.29 -13.57
CA GLU A 23 -22.32 15.23 -12.45
C GLU A 23 -23.23 14.00 -12.50
N ARG A 24 -23.76 13.64 -13.68
CA ARG A 24 -24.53 12.40 -13.86
C ARG A 24 -23.77 11.15 -13.44
N LEU A 25 -22.51 11.03 -13.88
CA LEU A 25 -21.64 9.91 -13.49
C LEU A 25 -21.30 9.92 -11.99
N LYS A 26 -21.18 11.09 -11.36
CA LYS A 26 -20.95 11.20 -9.91
C LYS A 26 -22.15 10.68 -9.11
N GLN A 27 -23.36 10.96 -9.58
CA GLN A 27 -24.63 10.58 -8.97
C GLN A 27 -25.02 9.13 -9.29
N GLY A 28 -24.38 8.50 -10.28
CA GLY A 28 -24.68 7.13 -10.67
C GLY A 28 -25.88 7.01 -11.61
N HIS A 29 -26.32 8.11 -12.21
CA HIS A 29 -27.43 8.17 -13.17
C HIS A 29 -26.93 8.57 -14.57
N PRO A 30 -26.09 7.74 -15.23
CA PRO A 30 -25.71 8.00 -16.61
C PRO A 30 -26.90 7.84 -17.56
N GLU A 31 -26.94 8.66 -18.60
CA GLU A 31 -27.96 8.61 -19.66
C GLU A 31 -27.47 7.82 -20.88
N ARG A 32 -26.16 7.88 -21.18
CA ARG A 32 -25.60 7.25 -22.40
C ARG A 32 -24.75 6.02 -22.10
N LEU A 33 -24.21 5.93 -20.90
CA LEU A 33 -23.44 4.78 -20.42
C LEU A 33 -24.30 3.90 -19.51
N PRO A 34 -23.98 2.60 -19.36
CA PRO A 34 -24.67 1.74 -18.41
C PRO A 34 -24.55 2.27 -16.98
N GLU A 35 -25.60 2.05 -16.18
CA GLU A 35 -25.59 2.34 -14.75
C GLU A 35 -24.40 1.66 -14.05
N GLY A 36 -23.81 2.34 -13.07
CA GLY A 36 -22.61 1.86 -12.38
C GLY A 36 -21.28 2.07 -13.13
N THR A 37 -21.30 2.71 -14.31
CA THR A 37 -20.06 3.09 -15.00
C THR A 37 -19.22 4.04 -14.12
N PRO A 38 -17.92 3.73 -13.89
CA PRO A 38 -17.08 4.57 -13.05
C PRO A 38 -16.81 5.92 -13.71
N VAL A 39 -16.69 6.96 -12.89
CA VAL A 39 -16.25 8.28 -13.34
C VAL A 39 -14.82 8.16 -13.90
N SER A 40 -14.59 8.63 -15.11
CA SER A 40 -13.26 8.79 -15.70
C SER A 40 -13.34 9.84 -16.81
N GLN A 41 -12.22 10.47 -17.18
CA GLN A 41 -12.18 11.46 -18.25
C GLN A 41 -12.80 10.93 -19.56
N ASN A 42 -12.48 9.68 -19.92
CA ASN A 42 -13.01 9.04 -21.12
C ASN A 42 -14.52 8.77 -21.01
N ASN A 43 -14.99 8.34 -19.84
CA ASN A 43 -16.41 8.07 -19.62
C ASN A 43 -17.21 9.36 -19.58
N VAL A 44 -16.68 10.45 -19.01
CA VAL A 44 -17.30 11.78 -19.07
C VAL A 44 -17.47 12.24 -20.53
N ALA A 45 -16.46 11.99 -21.38
CA ALA A 45 -16.56 12.33 -22.79
C ALA A 45 -17.65 11.52 -23.52
N ARG A 46 -17.69 10.19 -23.29
CA ARG A 46 -18.72 9.31 -23.87
C ARG A 46 -20.13 9.64 -23.38
N GLU A 47 -20.25 9.98 -22.11
CA GLU A 47 -21.52 10.37 -21.48
C GLU A 47 -22.03 11.71 -21.99
N ALA A 48 -21.13 12.63 -22.36
CA ALA A 48 -21.48 13.86 -23.08
C ALA A 48 -21.77 13.63 -24.58
N GLY A 49 -21.65 12.39 -25.07
CA GLY A 49 -21.87 12.06 -26.48
C GLY A 49 -20.70 12.32 -27.41
N SER A 50 -19.51 12.51 -26.87
CA SER A 50 -18.28 12.76 -27.62
C SER A 50 -17.35 11.55 -27.62
N ASP A 51 -16.39 11.54 -28.55
CA ASP A 51 -15.31 10.55 -28.55
C ASP A 51 -14.50 10.62 -27.24
N PRO A 52 -14.03 9.48 -26.67
CA PRO A 52 -13.18 9.45 -25.47
C PRO A 52 -12.00 10.44 -25.50
N SER A 53 -11.44 10.71 -26.68
CA SER A 53 -10.27 11.57 -26.89
C SER A 53 -10.61 13.06 -27.05
N ALA A 54 -11.89 13.43 -27.04
CA ALA A 54 -12.37 14.79 -27.27
C ALA A 54 -12.18 15.70 -26.06
N LEU A 55 -12.28 15.15 -24.84
CA LEU A 55 -12.03 15.88 -23.59
C LEU A 55 -10.51 15.99 -23.37
N ARG A 56 -9.88 17.05 -23.87
CA ARG A 56 -8.42 17.26 -23.76
C ARG A 56 -8.04 18.38 -22.78
N LYS A 57 -6.90 18.20 -22.10
CA LYS A 57 -6.33 19.14 -21.11
C LYS A 57 -6.09 20.53 -21.68
N SER A 58 -5.72 20.63 -22.95
CA SER A 58 -5.49 21.91 -23.63
C SER A 58 -6.75 22.75 -23.80
N ARG A 59 -7.93 22.13 -23.90
CA ARG A 59 -9.21 22.83 -24.12
C ARG A 59 -9.99 23.01 -22.82
N PHE A 60 -9.94 22.03 -21.92
CA PHE A 60 -10.74 22.01 -20.69
C PHE A 60 -9.88 21.71 -19.45
N PRO A 61 -8.85 22.55 -19.14
CA PRO A 61 -7.92 22.27 -18.05
C PRO A 61 -8.60 22.23 -16.67
N GLY A 62 -9.56 23.14 -16.41
CA GLY A 62 -10.28 23.20 -15.13
C GLY A 62 -11.13 21.95 -14.87
N LEU A 63 -11.93 21.53 -15.85
CA LEU A 63 -12.77 20.33 -15.72
C LEU A 63 -11.94 19.06 -15.52
N ILE A 64 -10.81 18.93 -16.22
CA ILE A 64 -9.93 17.77 -16.05
C ILE A 64 -9.31 17.77 -14.64
N ALA A 65 -8.94 18.93 -14.11
CA ALA A 65 -8.46 19.04 -12.73
C ALA A 65 -9.55 18.63 -11.72
N ASP A 66 -10.80 19.02 -11.94
CA ASP A 66 -11.93 18.62 -11.09
C ASP A 66 -12.18 17.10 -11.13
N ILE A 67 -12.13 16.50 -12.33
CA ILE A 67 -12.23 15.04 -12.51
C ILE A 67 -11.09 14.34 -11.76
N GLN A 68 -9.85 14.79 -11.92
CA GLN A 68 -8.68 14.21 -11.24
C GLN A 68 -8.79 14.32 -9.73
N ARG A 69 -9.22 15.47 -9.20
CA ARG A 69 -9.46 15.66 -7.77
C ARG A 69 -10.53 14.70 -7.25
N TYR A 70 -11.61 14.53 -8.00
CA TYR A 70 -12.67 13.58 -7.65
C TYR A 70 -12.20 12.12 -7.68
N LEU A 71 -11.33 11.75 -8.62
CA LEU A 71 -10.75 10.42 -8.66
C LEU A 71 -9.84 10.18 -7.47
N ALA A 72 -8.98 11.15 -7.13
CA ALA A 72 -8.08 11.08 -5.98
C ALA A 72 -8.83 10.84 -4.66
N THR A 73 -9.97 11.50 -4.45
CA THR A 73 -10.80 11.28 -3.24
C THR A 73 -11.55 9.95 -3.25
N ARG A 74 -11.62 9.25 -4.38
CA ARG A 74 -12.28 7.94 -4.54
C ARG A 74 -11.31 6.75 -4.68
N VAL A 75 -10.01 6.97 -4.80
CA VAL A 75 -9.02 5.86 -4.87
C VAL A 75 -9.13 4.94 -3.66
N ASP A 76 -9.56 5.46 -2.51
CA ASP A 76 -9.81 4.66 -1.30
C ASP A 76 -11.02 3.72 -1.38
N ARG A 77 -11.87 3.83 -2.42
CA ARG A 77 -13.13 3.07 -2.56
C ARG A 77 -13.14 2.01 -3.66
N HIS A 78 -12.15 1.96 -4.55
CA HIS A 78 -12.10 0.89 -5.56
C HIS A 78 -11.35 -0.32 -4.99
N PRO A 79 -12.01 -1.49 -4.84
CA PRO A 79 -11.30 -2.70 -4.43
C PRO A 79 -10.22 -3.02 -5.48
N PRO A 80 -9.00 -3.38 -5.04
CA PRO A 80 -7.90 -3.72 -5.95
C PRO A 80 -8.33 -4.85 -6.88
N SER A 81 -7.92 -4.77 -8.14
CA SER A 81 -8.24 -5.81 -9.11
C SER A 81 -7.71 -7.17 -8.64
N ARG A 82 -8.38 -8.27 -9.01
CA ARG A 82 -7.98 -9.63 -8.61
C ARG A 82 -6.48 -9.89 -8.87
N SER A 83 -5.96 -9.37 -9.98
CA SER A 83 -4.54 -9.47 -10.35
C SER A 83 -3.62 -8.70 -9.37
N GLN A 84 -3.97 -7.45 -9.01
CA GLN A 84 -3.21 -6.65 -8.04
C GLN A 84 -3.21 -7.31 -6.65
N THR A 85 -4.35 -7.86 -6.23
CA THR A 85 -4.46 -8.59 -4.94
C THR A 85 -3.57 -9.83 -4.94
N LEU A 86 -3.60 -10.66 -5.99
CA LEU A 86 -2.74 -11.84 -6.11
C LEU A 86 -1.25 -11.46 -6.14
N GLN A 87 -0.89 -10.38 -6.84
CA GLN A 87 0.50 -9.93 -6.89
C GLN A 87 1.00 -9.43 -5.52
N SER A 88 0.17 -8.69 -4.78
CA SER A 88 0.52 -8.23 -3.43
C SER A 88 0.64 -9.40 -2.45
N GLN A 89 -0.27 -10.38 -2.50
CA GLN A 89 -0.18 -11.61 -1.71
C GLN A 89 1.11 -12.39 -2.01
N ARG A 90 1.48 -12.56 -3.29
CA ARG A 90 2.74 -13.23 -3.68
C ARG A 90 3.98 -12.50 -3.20
N ARG A 91 3.95 -11.16 -3.16
CA ARG A 91 5.06 -10.37 -2.59
C ARG A 91 5.15 -10.56 -1.08
N ARG A 92 4.02 -10.48 -0.36
CA ARG A 92 3.97 -10.73 1.09
C ARG A 92 4.46 -12.12 1.45
N ASN A 93 4.03 -13.15 0.72
CA ASN A 93 4.45 -14.52 0.98
C ASN A 93 5.95 -14.75 0.72
N ARG A 94 6.53 -14.06 -0.27
CA ARG A 94 7.99 -14.08 -0.46
C ARG A 94 8.71 -13.44 0.72
N ASN A 95 8.33 -12.22 1.10
CA ASN A 95 8.93 -11.54 2.24
C ASN A 95 8.82 -12.35 3.55
N LEU A 96 7.69 -13.04 3.78
CA LEU A 96 7.51 -13.90 4.94
C LEU A 96 8.44 -15.12 4.91
N ARG A 97 8.64 -15.73 3.75
CA ARG A 97 9.57 -16.87 3.59
C ARG A 97 11.01 -16.43 3.84
N ASP A 98 11.42 -15.31 3.25
CA ASP A 98 12.76 -14.75 3.45
C ASP A 98 12.99 -14.45 4.94
N ARG A 99 11.98 -13.88 5.62
CA ARG A 99 12.06 -13.61 7.06
C ARG A 99 12.16 -14.88 7.91
N ILE A 100 11.45 -15.95 7.56
CA ILE A 100 11.55 -17.25 8.25
C ILE A 100 12.94 -17.84 8.05
N GLU A 101 13.50 -17.74 6.85
CA GLU A 101 14.84 -18.24 6.56
C GLU A 101 15.90 -17.49 7.38
N ASP A 102 15.82 -16.16 7.43
CA ASP A 102 16.73 -15.34 8.23
C ASP A 102 16.64 -15.67 9.73
N LEU A 103 15.42 -15.78 10.26
CA LEU A 103 15.21 -16.14 11.66
C LEU A 103 15.72 -17.55 11.97
N THR A 104 15.61 -18.48 11.01
CA THR A 104 16.14 -19.84 11.15
C THR A 104 17.66 -19.82 11.24
N LYS A 105 18.33 -19.09 10.35
CA LYS A 105 19.80 -18.91 10.38
C LYS A 105 20.27 -18.28 11.68
N GLN A 106 19.57 -17.25 12.17
CA GLN A 106 19.87 -16.59 13.44
C GLN A 106 19.73 -17.55 14.63
N ARG A 107 18.63 -18.32 14.67
CA ARG A 107 18.41 -19.33 15.69
C ARG A 107 19.53 -20.36 15.70
N ASP A 108 19.89 -20.88 14.53
CA ASP A 108 20.90 -21.93 14.42
C ASP A 108 22.28 -21.43 14.87
N ALA A 109 22.65 -20.20 14.50
CA ALA A 109 23.88 -19.56 14.96
C ALA A 109 23.93 -19.42 16.49
N VAL A 110 22.82 -18.96 17.11
CA VAL A 110 22.74 -18.83 18.57
C VAL A 110 22.80 -20.20 19.26
N ALA A 111 22.14 -21.21 18.70
CA ALA A 111 22.18 -22.56 19.24
C ALA A 111 23.60 -23.16 19.22
N CYS A 112 24.36 -22.94 18.13
CA CYS A 112 25.76 -23.33 18.05
C CYS A 112 26.60 -22.63 19.13
N LEU A 113 26.48 -21.30 19.26
CA LEU A 113 27.21 -20.52 20.26
C LEU A 113 26.87 -20.94 21.70
N LEU A 114 25.60 -21.24 21.98
CA LEU A 114 25.16 -21.70 23.29
C LEU A 114 25.77 -23.06 23.64
N ASN A 115 25.81 -23.98 22.68
CA ASN A 115 26.43 -25.30 22.87
C ASN A 115 27.94 -25.17 23.12
N GLU A 116 28.63 -24.31 22.39
CA GLU A 116 30.05 -24.03 22.60
C GLU A 116 30.32 -23.43 23.99
N ALA A 117 29.50 -22.46 24.40
CA ALA A 117 29.60 -21.86 25.73
C ALA A 117 29.36 -22.91 26.84
N ASN A 118 28.36 -23.78 26.69
CA ASN A 118 28.09 -24.86 27.64
C ASN A 118 29.26 -25.85 27.73
N ALA A 119 29.85 -26.23 26.60
CA ALA A 119 31.03 -27.09 26.59
C ALA A 119 32.22 -26.43 27.32
N LYS A 120 32.42 -25.12 27.11
CA LYS A 120 33.49 -24.38 27.80
C LYS A 120 33.24 -24.25 29.30
N ILE A 121 32.00 -24.06 29.72
CA ILE A 121 31.62 -24.03 31.15
C ILE A 121 31.98 -25.36 31.82
N LEU A 122 31.68 -26.49 31.17
CA LEU A 122 32.03 -27.81 31.70
C LEU A 122 33.55 -27.99 31.83
N GLU A 123 34.30 -27.70 30.77
CA GLU A 123 35.76 -27.78 30.77
C GLU A 123 36.39 -26.93 31.89
N LEU A 124 35.92 -25.69 32.05
CA LEU A 124 36.41 -24.79 33.10
C LEU A 124 36.00 -25.25 34.50
N SER A 125 34.80 -25.81 34.65
CA SER A 125 34.31 -26.35 35.93
C SER A 125 35.15 -27.55 36.37
N ASP A 126 35.43 -28.47 35.45
CA ASP A 126 36.30 -29.62 35.71
C ASP A 126 37.71 -29.15 36.10
N ARG A 127 38.23 -28.15 35.40
CA ARG A 127 39.55 -27.59 35.70
C ARG A 127 39.60 -26.90 37.07
N VAL A 128 38.55 -26.18 37.44
CA VAL A 128 38.45 -25.57 38.77
C VAL A 128 38.42 -26.66 39.84
N ALA A 129 37.62 -27.71 39.66
CA ALA A 129 37.55 -28.83 40.61
C ALA A 129 38.90 -29.55 40.77
N GLU A 130 39.63 -29.79 39.67
CA GLU A 130 40.98 -30.37 39.71
C GLU A 130 41.98 -29.48 40.47
N LEU A 131 41.90 -28.16 40.27
CA LEU A 131 42.78 -27.20 40.93
C LEU A 131 42.45 -27.13 42.41
N GLU A 132 41.17 -27.04 42.77
CA GLU A 132 40.69 -27.06 44.15
C GLU A 132 41.14 -28.33 44.89
N ALA A 133 41.09 -29.50 44.24
CA ALA A 133 41.58 -30.75 44.82
C ALA A 133 43.11 -30.77 45.07
N LYS A 134 43.88 -29.98 44.32
CA LYS A 134 45.33 -29.85 44.46
C LYS A 134 45.74 -28.78 45.48
N LEU A 135 44.81 -27.96 45.97
CA LEU A 135 45.12 -26.99 47.01
C LEU A 135 45.44 -27.72 48.33
N PRO A 136 46.55 -27.39 49.01
CA PRO A 136 46.81 -27.90 50.35
C PRO A 136 45.78 -27.34 51.36
N SER A 137 45.40 -28.15 52.36
CA SER A 137 44.35 -27.88 53.35
C SER A 137 44.63 -26.70 54.31
N ASN A 138 45.78 -26.05 54.17
CA ASN A 138 46.31 -25.01 55.06
C ASN A 138 46.20 -23.58 54.47
N LEU A 139 45.39 -23.37 53.43
CA LEU A 139 45.15 -22.05 52.85
C LEU A 139 43.79 -21.49 53.32
N THR A 140 43.82 -20.44 54.15
CA THR A 140 42.63 -19.71 54.61
C THR A 140 42.08 -18.81 53.50
N PRO A 141 40.75 -18.81 53.24
CA PRO A 141 40.14 -17.94 52.23
C PRO A 141 40.33 -16.45 52.57
N ILE A 142 40.81 -15.66 51.60
CA ILE A 142 40.86 -14.20 51.73
C ILE A 142 39.43 -13.66 51.55
N PRO A 143 38.88 -12.90 52.52
CA PRO A 143 37.52 -12.36 52.41
C PRO A 143 37.44 -11.35 51.25
N ARG A 144 36.43 -11.53 50.38
CA ARG A 144 36.15 -10.60 49.28
C ARG A 144 35.48 -9.33 49.84
N ARG A 145 36.01 -8.16 49.45
CA ARG A 145 35.41 -6.84 49.72
C ARG A 145 34.22 -6.56 48.82
#